data_AF-A0A814A3W8-F1
#
_entry.id   AF-A0A814A3W8-F1
#
_cell.length_a   1.000
_cell.length_b   1.000
_cell.length_c   1.000
_cell.angle_alpha   90.00
_cell.angle_beta   90.00
_cell.angle_gamma   90.00
#
_symmetry.space_group_name_H-M   'P 1'
#
loop_
_entity.id
_entity.type
_entity.pdbx_description
1 polymer ?
#
loop_
_entity_poly.entity_id
_entity_poly.type
_entity_poly.pdbx_seq_one_letter_code
_entity_poly.pdbx_strand_id
1 'polypeptide(L)'
;MCNHFKKRKIPGPRPIPILGNFHHIIKRGMPYNDLAMIKKYGKTFGYFEGSTPVVETTDTQFLKSILIKDFNLFINRRVIEAINLVLLKVHRTMPSYI
;
A
#
# COMPACT_ATOMS: atom_id res chain seq x y z
N MET A 1 -13.15 -4.43 4.37
CA MET A 1 -12.04 -4.10 3.44
C MET A 1 -12.31 -4.52 2.00
N CYS A 2 -12.55 -5.80 1.70
CA CYS A 2 -12.66 -6.33 0.33
C CYS A 2 -13.61 -5.58 -0.63
N ASN A 3 -14.65 -4.90 -0.11
CA ASN A 3 -15.63 -4.20 -0.94
C ASN A 3 -15.25 -2.75 -1.33
N HIS A 4 -14.24 -2.12 -0.74
CA HIS A 4 -13.94 -0.69 -1.00
C HIS A 4 -13.57 -0.42 -2.47
N PHE A 5 -12.59 -1.16 -3.00
CA PHE A 5 -12.13 -1.03 -4.38
C PHE A 5 -13.05 -1.72 -5.38
N LYS A 6 -13.65 -2.86 -4.99
CA LYS A 6 -14.65 -3.56 -5.81
C LYS A 6 -15.83 -2.64 -6.16
N LYS A 7 -16.34 -1.86 -5.20
CA LYS A 7 -17.40 -0.87 -5.44
C LYS A 7 -16.98 0.27 -6.38
N ARG A 8 -15.70 0.63 -6.40
CA ARG A 8 -15.13 1.71 -7.23
C ARG A 8 -14.60 1.22 -8.57
N LYS A 9 -14.74 -0.07 -8.88
CA LYS A 9 -14.19 -0.71 -10.09
C LYS A 9 -12.67 -0.51 -10.23
N ILE A 10 -11.95 -0.44 -9.11
CA ILE A 10 -10.49 -0.36 -9.08
C ILE A 10 -9.95 -1.79 -8.89
N PRO A 11 -9.08 -2.29 -9.79
CA PRO A 11 -8.49 -3.63 -9.68
C PRO A 11 -7.47 -3.68 -8.54
N GLY A 12 -7.18 -4.88 -8.03
CA GLY A 12 -6.16 -5.04 -7.00
C GLY A 12 -6.17 -6.39 -6.29
N PRO A 13 -5.15 -6.67 -5.47
CA PRO A 13 -5.06 -7.91 -4.71
C PRO A 13 -6.11 -7.97 -3.59
N ARG A 14 -6.60 -9.18 -3.32
CA ARG A 14 -7.53 -9.43 -2.22
C ARG A 14 -6.78 -9.30 -0.88
N PRO A 15 -7.19 -8.40 0.03
CA PRO A 15 -6.51 -8.22 1.31
C PRO A 15 -6.75 -9.42 2.24
N ILE A 16 -5.74 -9.76 3.03
CA ILE A 16 -5.84 -10.67 4.17
C ILE A 16 -6.45 -9.89 5.36
N PRO A 17 -7.34 -10.51 6.17
CA PRO A 17 -7.85 -9.87 7.38
C PRO A 17 -6.72 -9.32 8.27
N ILE A 18 -6.91 -8.12 8.83
CA ILE A 18 -5.97 -7.39 9.70
C ILE A 18 -4.70 -6.90 8.97
N LEU A 19 -4.00 -7.76 8.21
CA LEU A 19 -2.72 -7.43 7.58
C LEU A 19 -2.84 -6.66 6.25
N GLY A 20 -4.00 -6.75 5.58
CA GLY A 20 -4.16 -6.19 4.24
C GLY A 20 -3.28 -6.95 3.24
N ASN A 21 -2.48 -6.21 2.47
CA ASN A 21 -1.61 -6.75 1.41
C ASN A 21 -0.10 -6.72 1.76
N PHE A 22 0.26 -6.43 3.02
CA PHE A 22 1.67 -6.31 3.46
C PHE A 22 2.52 -7.55 3.24
N HIS A 23 1.94 -8.75 3.31
CA HIS A 23 2.67 -10.01 3.13
C HIS A 23 3.41 -10.08 1.78
N HIS A 24 2.88 -9.46 0.72
CA HIS A 24 3.56 -9.38 -0.57
C HIS A 24 4.80 -8.47 -0.52
N ILE A 25 4.69 -7.34 0.19
CA ILE A 25 5.77 -6.37 0.38
C ILE A 25 6.87 -6.97 1.24
N ILE A 26 6.54 -7.63 2.36
CA ILE A 26 7.52 -8.28 3.24
C ILE A 26 8.31 -9.36 2.48
N LYS A 27 7.64 -10.12 1.61
CA LYS A 27 8.26 -11.23 0.87
C LYS A 27 9.18 -10.77 -0.28
N ARG A 28 8.85 -9.67 -0.95
CA ARG A 28 9.50 -9.26 -2.22
C ARG A 28 10.25 -7.93 -2.14
N GLY A 29 10.03 -7.14 -1.10
CA GLY A 29 10.39 -5.72 -1.07
C GLY A 29 9.40 -4.86 -1.86
N MET A 30 9.28 -3.56 -1.50
CA MET A 30 8.36 -2.62 -2.18
C MET A 30 8.62 -2.54 -3.70
N PRO A 31 9.84 -2.26 -4.20
CA PRO A 31 10.03 -2.01 -5.63
C PRO A 31 9.60 -3.18 -6.53
N TYR A 32 9.93 -4.41 -6.14
CA TYR A 32 9.54 -5.60 -6.90
C TYR A 32 8.06 -5.93 -6.75
N ASN A 33 7.46 -5.64 -5.58
CA ASN A 33 6.03 -5.76 -5.40
C ASN A 33 5.27 -4.83 -6.35
N ASP A 34 5.66 -3.56 -6.38
CA ASP A 34 5.01 -2.51 -7.18
C ASP A 34 5.04 -2.86 -8.66
N LEU A 35 6.22 -3.27 -9.19
CA LEU A 35 6.35 -3.77 -10.56
C LEU A 35 5.44 -4.97 -10.85
N ALA A 36 5.34 -5.93 -9.92
CA ALA A 36 4.49 -7.10 -10.09
C ALA A 36 2.99 -6.72 -10.06
N MET A 37 2.59 -5.75 -9.25
CA MET A 37 1.21 -5.28 -9.17
C MET A 37 0.83 -4.47 -10.40
N ILE A 38 1.69 -3.57 -10.86
CA ILE A 38 1.49 -2.81 -12.11
C ILE A 38 1.35 -3.77 -13.30
N LYS A 39 2.23 -4.78 -13.39
CA LYS A 39 2.15 -5.82 -14.45
C LYS A 39 0.84 -6.60 -14.42
N LYS A 40 0.27 -6.84 -13.23
CA LYS A 40 -0.93 -7.67 -13.06
C LYS A 40 -2.24 -6.90 -13.14
N TYR A 41 -2.31 -5.70 -12.57
CA TYR A 41 -3.55 -4.93 -12.40
C TYR A 41 -3.58 -3.66 -13.26
N GLY A 42 -2.48 -3.33 -13.94
CA GLY A 42 -2.39 -2.19 -14.85
C GLY A 42 -1.88 -0.92 -14.17
N LYS A 43 -2.07 0.21 -14.87
CA LYS A 43 -1.51 1.50 -14.48
C LYS A 43 -2.02 2.02 -13.14
N THR A 44 -3.24 1.66 -12.73
CA THR A 44 -3.84 2.11 -11.48
C THR A 44 -4.51 0.93 -10.78
N PHE A 45 -4.13 0.68 -9.54
CA PHE A 45 -4.69 -0.40 -8.73
C PHE A 45 -4.80 0.01 -7.26
N GLY A 46 -5.65 -0.71 -6.53
CA GLY A 46 -5.91 -0.47 -5.11
C GLY A 46 -5.45 -1.64 -4.25
N TYR A 47 -4.83 -1.34 -3.11
CA TYR A 47 -4.48 -2.34 -2.10
C TYR A 47 -4.73 -1.80 -0.69
N PHE A 48 -4.35 -2.58 0.32
CA PHE A 48 -4.61 -2.24 1.72
C PHE A 48 -3.34 -2.35 2.52
N GLU A 49 -3.04 -1.31 3.28
CA GLU A 49 -2.02 -1.28 4.31
C GLU A 49 -2.71 -1.46 5.67
N GLY A 50 -2.79 -2.70 6.15
CA GLY A 50 -3.70 -3.03 7.24
C GLY A 50 -5.16 -2.77 6.83
N SER A 51 -5.83 -1.84 7.52
CA SER A 51 -7.18 -1.37 7.17
C SER A 51 -7.21 -0.19 6.20
N THR A 52 -6.08 0.45 5.95
CA THR A 52 -6.00 1.69 5.18
C THR A 52 -6.03 1.40 3.68
N PRO A 53 -7.01 1.92 2.91
CA PRO A 53 -7.04 1.76 1.47
C PRO A 53 -5.96 2.65 0.82
N VAL A 54 -5.17 2.06 -0.08
CA VAL A 54 -4.12 2.75 -0.83
C VAL A 54 -4.38 2.58 -2.32
N VAL A 55 -4.28 3.68 -3.07
CA VAL A 55 -4.28 3.67 -4.53
C VAL A 55 -2.86 3.94 -5.01
N GLU A 56 -2.38 3.09 -5.88
CA GLU A 56 -1.09 3.25 -6.55
C GLU A 56 -1.33 3.43 -8.04
N THR A 57 -0.59 4.37 -8.63
CA THR A 57 -0.78 4.74 -10.03
C THR A 57 0.53 5.12 -10.73
N THR A 58 0.64 4.71 -11.99
CA THR A 58 1.63 5.18 -12.98
C THR A 58 0.98 5.98 -14.10
N ASP A 59 -0.29 6.39 -13.93
CA ASP A 59 -0.99 7.25 -14.89
C ASP A 59 -0.50 8.70 -14.75
N THR A 60 0.17 9.20 -15.79
CA THR A 60 0.77 10.53 -15.79
C THR A 60 -0.26 11.67 -15.74
N GLN A 61 -1.47 11.45 -16.25
CA GLN A 61 -2.55 12.45 -16.15
C GLN A 61 -3.06 12.55 -14.72
N PHE A 62 -3.18 11.41 -14.04
CA PHE A 62 -3.60 11.38 -12.65
C PHE A 62 -2.51 11.95 -11.74
N LEU A 63 -1.25 11.58 -11.96
CA LEU A 63 -0.09 12.15 -11.25
C LEU A 63 -0.01 13.67 -11.43
N LYS A 64 -0.21 14.20 -12.65
CA LYS A 64 -0.26 15.65 -12.89
C LYS A 64 -1.38 16.33 -12.11
N SER A 65 -2.52 15.66 -11.95
CA SER A 65 -3.64 16.20 -11.18
C SER A 65 -3.29 16.27 -9.70
N ILE A 66 -2.81 15.16 -9.11
CA ILE A 66 -2.45 15.07 -7.69
C ILE A 66 -1.27 15.99 -7.32
N LEU A 67 -0.20 15.98 -8.12
CA LEU A 67 1.08 16.60 -7.76
C LEU A 67 1.18 18.07 -8.18
N ILE A 68 0.31 18.56 -9.07
CA ILE A 68 0.38 19.93 -9.60
C ILE A 68 -0.96 20.64 -9.47
N LYS A 69 -2.02 20.14 -10.12
CA LYS A 69 -3.31 20.87 -10.21
C LYS A 69 -4.02 20.98 -8.87
N ASP A 70 -4.13 19.86 -8.16
CA ASP A 70 -4.90 19.71 -6.93
C ASP A 70 -3.98 19.49 -5.72
N PHE A 71 -2.73 19.94 -5.80
CA PHE A 71 -1.69 19.71 -4.78
C PHE A 71 -2.13 20.11 -3.37
N ASN A 72 -2.93 21.19 -3.26
CA ASN A 72 -3.49 21.67 -2.00
C ASN A 72 -4.39 20.64 -1.30
N LEU A 73 -4.97 19.67 -2.02
CA LEU A 73 -5.74 18.57 -1.45
C LEU A 73 -4.86 17.41 -0.97
N PHE A 74 -3.60 17.34 -1.41
CA PHE A 74 -2.67 16.22 -1.20
C PHE A 74 -1.38 16.61 -0.44
N ILE A 75 -1.45 17.64 0.41
CA ILE A 75 -0.28 18.16 1.13
C ILE A 75 0.31 17.20 2.18
N ASN A 76 -0.52 16.31 2.72
CA ASN A 76 -0.14 15.43 3.82
C ASN A 76 0.53 14.15 3.32
N ARG A 77 1.67 13.79 3.92
CA ARG A 77 2.37 12.54 3.63
C ARG A 77 1.80 11.41 4.47
N ARG A 78 1.70 10.21 3.88
CA ARG A 78 1.26 9.01 4.59
C ARG A 78 2.26 8.61 5.67
N VAL A 79 1.75 8.15 6.81
CA VAL A 79 2.50 7.42 7.83
C VAL A 79 2.12 5.95 7.71
N ILE A 80 3.10 5.07 7.58
CA ILE A 80 2.85 3.63 7.41
C ILE A 80 2.81 2.98 8.80
N GLU A 81 1.64 2.97 9.43
CA GLU A 81 1.46 2.44 10.79
C GLU A 81 1.80 0.95 10.92
N ALA A 82 1.58 0.18 9.85
CA ALA A 82 1.87 -1.25 9.83
C ALA A 82 3.38 -1.57 9.96
N ILE A 83 4.28 -0.64 9.61
CA ILE A 83 5.73 -0.81 9.86
C ILE A 83 5.98 -0.88 11.37
N ASN A 84 5.30 -0.06 12.17
CA ASN A 84 5.45 -0.10 13.62
C ASN A 84 5.01 -1.46 14.20
N LEU A 85 3.95 -2.07 13.65
CA LEU A 85 3.51 -3.41 14.08
C LEU A 85 4.54 -4.50 13.75
N VAL A 86 5.24 -4.40 12.61
CA VAL A 86 6.34 -5.31 12.26
C VAL A 86 7.55 -5.08 13.17
N LEU A 87 7.95 -3.82 13.40
CA LEU A 87 9.07 -3.46 14.27
C LEU A 87 8.83 -3.89 15.73
N LEU A 88 7.62 -3.71 16.26
CA LEU A 88 7.24 -4.16 17.60
C LEU A 88 7.32 -5.70 17.73
N LYS A 89 7.05 -6.44 16.64
CA LYS A 89 7.20 -7.90 16.63
C LYS A 89 8.67 -8.29 16.62
N VAL A 90 9.51 -7.62 15.81
CA VAL A 90 10.97 -7.85 15.74
C VAL A 90 11.64 -7.60 17.09
N HIS A 91 11.31 -6.48 17.75
CA HIS A 91 11.83 -6.15 19.08
C HIS A 91 11.38 -7.13 20.18
N ARG A 92 10.20 -7.77 20.04
CA ARG A 92 9.74 -8.81 20.97
C ARG A 92 10.36 -10.18 20.72
N THR A 93 10.91 -10.43 19.53
CA THR A 93 11.49 -11.73 19.15
C THR A 93 13.02 -11.78 19.22
N MET A 94 13.69 -10.64 19.37
CA MET A 94 15.12 -10.62 19.71
C MET A 94 15.26 -10.73 21.23
N PRO A 95 15.84 -11.83 21.77
CA PRO A 95 16.31 -11.83 23.14
C PRO A 95 17.35 -10.71 23.27
N SER A 96 17.27 -9.95 24.35
CA SER A 96 18.29 -8.98 24.72
C SER A 96 19.63 -9.72 24.81
N TYR A 97 20.52 -9.53 23.84
CA TYR A 97 21.92 -9.90 24.02
C TYR A 97 22.57 -8.79 24.84
N ILE A 98 22.60 -9.00 26.15
CA ILE A 98 23.68 -8.52 27.03
C ILE A 98 24.71 -9.63 27.04
#